data_AF-A0A962I705-F1
#
_entry.id   AF-A0A962I705-F1
#
_cell.length_a   1.000
_cell.length_b   1.000
_cell.length_c   1.000
_cell.angle_alpha   90.00
_cell.angle_beta   90.00
_cell.angle_gamma   90.00
#
_symmetry.space_group_name_H-M   'P 1'
#
loop_
_entity.id
_entity.type
_entity.pdbx_description
1 polymer ?
#
loop_
_entity_poly.entity_id
_entity_poly.type
_entity_poly.pdbx_seq_one_letter_code
_entity_poly.pdbx_strand_id
1 'polypeptide(L)'
;FNRRARKGQCFHAPCLGNREFPANFALLEPDQPLPEPHPATELDQDLGWMLHDIDFAAGMSPRFFRARLSQGAIEVPAWEAPETAA
;
A
#
# COMPACT_ATOMS: atom_id res chain seq x y z
N PHE A 1 2.71 -17.74 -4.07
CA PHE A 1 1.92 -16.51 -4.31
C PHE A 1 1.46 -16.42 -5.77
N ASN A 2 2.38 -16.26 -6.74
CA ASN A 2 2.08 -15.89 -8.15
C ASN A 2 0.98 -16.73 -8.82
N ARG A 3 1.01 -18.07 -8.68
CA ARG A 3 -0.05 -18.94 -9.25
C ARG A 3 -1.46 -18.59 -8.77
N ARG A 4 -1.60 -18.24 -7.49
CA ARG A 4 -2.89 -17.86 -6.90
C ARG A 4 -3.29 -16.46 -7.35
N ALA A 5 -2.36 -15.51 -7.31
CA ALA A 5 -2.59 -14.14 -7.77
C ALA A 5 -3.08 -14.08 -9.22
N ARG A 6 -2.41 -14.81 -10.12
CA ARG A 6 -2.78 -14.92 -11.55
C ARG A 6 -4.17 -15.54 -11.77
N LYS A 7 -4.62 -16.41 -10.87
CA LYS A 7 -5.93 -17.07 -10.93
C LYS A 7 -7.01 -16.35 -10.12
N GLY A 8 -6.71 -15.21 -9.50
CA GLY A 8 -7.63 -14.52 -8.59
C GLY A 8 -7.98 -15.31 -7.32
N GLN A 9 -7.15 -16.29 -6.93
CA GLN A 9 -7.42 -17.16 -5.79
C GLN A 9 -6.88 -16.59 -4.48
N CYS A 10 -7.69 -16.60 -3.43
CA CYS A 10 -7.33 -16.14 -2.09
C CYS A 10 -7.98 -17.03 -1.01
N PHE A 11 -7.46 -17.02 0.21
CA PHE A 11 -8.09 -17.74 1.34
C PHE A 11 -9.28 -16.95 1.90
N HIS A 12 -9.09 -15.64 2.08
CA HIS A 12 -10.13 -14.67 2.31
C HIS A 12 -10.11 -13.64 1.19
N ALA A 13 -11.29 -13.19 0.76
CA ALA A 13 -11.40 -12.08 -0.18
C ALA A 13 -10.72 -10.84 0.42
N PRO A 14 -9.78 -10.21 -0.30
CA PRO A 14 -9.12 -9.00 0.19
C PRO A 14 -10.11 -7.83 0.21
N CYS A 15 -9.79 -6.80 0.99
CA CYS A 15 -10.64 -5.64 1.16
C CYS A 15 -9.84 -4.34 1.26
N LEU A 16 -10.46 -3.22 0.87
CA LEU A 16 -9.86 -1.89 0.92
C LEU A 16 -10.17 -1.25 2.28
N GLY A 17 -9.31 -1.50 3.25
CA GLY A 17 -9.39 -0.93 4.61
C GLY A 17 -10.39 -1.66 5.53
N ASN A 18 -11.63 -1.86 5.09
CA ASN A 18 -12.65 -2.56 5.87
C ASN A 18 -13.32 -3.68 5.06
N ARG A 19 -14.02 -4.61 5.72
CA ARG A 19 -14.62 -5.80 5.07
C ARG A 19 -15.82 -5.50 4.16
N GLU A 20 -16.36 -4.29 4.22
CA GLU A 20 -17.52 -3.88 3.43
C GLU A 20 -17.12 -3.49 2.00
N PHE A 21 -15.84 -3.19 1.78
CA PHE A 21 -15.27 -2.80 0.49
C PHE A 21 -14.36 -3.91 -0.07
N PRO A 22 -14.90 -4.88 -0.85
CA PRO A 22 -14.09 -5.94 -1.44
C PRO A 22 -13.08 -5.38 -2.45
N ALA A 23 -11.88 -5.95 -2.48
CA ALA A 23 -10.81 -5.56 -3.39
C ALA A 23 -10.68 -6.56 -4.54
N ASN A 24 -10.75 -6.06 -5.78
CA ASN A 24 -10.37 -6.82 -6.97
C ASN A 24 -8.87 -6.65 -7.23
N PHE A 25 -8.21 -7.71 -7.68
CA PHE A 25 -6.78 -7.67 -7.96
C PHE A 25 -6.45 -8.50 -9.21
N ALA A 26 -5.39 -8.09 -9.89
CA ALA A 26 -4.73 -8.83 -10.95
C ALA A 26 -3.22 -8.79 -10.72
N LEU A 27 -2.51 -9.85 -11.11
CA LEU A 27 -1.05 -9.87 -11.08
C LEU A 27 -0.53 -9.09 -12.29
N LEU A 28 0.29 -8.07 -12.06
CA LEU A 28 1.08 -7.43 -13.13
C LEU A 28 2.29 -8.32 -13.43
N GLU A 29 2.43 -8.77 -14.68
CA GLU A 29 3.57 -9.56 -15.13
C GLU A 29 4.79 -8.64 -15.41
N PRO A 30 6.03 -9.15 -15.39
CA PRO A 30 7.24 -8.31 -15.48
C PRO A 30 7.36 -7.45 -16.75
N ASP A 31 6.76 -7.89 -17.84
CA ASP A 31 6.75 -7.23 -19.15
C ASP A 31 5.49 -6.40 -19.40
N GLN A 32 4.53 -6.41 -18.47
CA GLN A 32 3.30 -5.65 -18.58
C GLN A 32 3.56 -4.18 -18.20
N PRO A 33 3.08 -3.21 -18.99
CA PRO A 33 3.16 -1.81 -18.60
C PRO A 33 2.33 -1.55 -17.33
N LEU A 34 2.81 -0.63 -16.50
CA LEU A 34 2.03 -0.13 -15.38
C LEU A 34 0.78 0.60 -15.90
N PRO A 35 -0.37 0.49 -15.20
CA PRO A 35 -1.54 1.28 -15.55
C PRO A 35 -1.24 2.76 -15.41
N GLU A 36 -1.69 3.56 -16.37
CA GLU A 36 -1.52 5.01 -16.31
C GLU A 36 -2.42 5.63 -15.24
N PRO A 37 -1.91 6.61 -14.47
CA PRO A 37 -2.74 7.37 -13.54
C PRO A 37 -3.79 8.19 -14.28
N HIS A 38 -4.86 8.58 -13.60
CA HIS A 38 -5.88 9.43 -14.18
C HIS A 38 -5.29 10.83 -14.48
N PRO A 39 -5.65 11.51 -15.59
CA PRO A 39 -5.06 12.79 -15.97
C PRO A 39 -5.21 13.92 -14.93
N ALA A 40 -6.24 13.82 -14.08
CA ALA A 40 -6.49 14.76 -12.98
C ALA A 40 -5.80 14.37 -11.66
N THR A 41 -4.99 13.32 -11.64
CA THR A 41 -4.27 12.89 -10.45
C THR A 41 -3.06 13.80 -10.21
N GLU A 42 -3.02 14.44 -9.04
CA GLU A 42 -1.81 15.10 -8.55
C GLU A 42 -0.71 14.06 -8.36
N LEU A 43 0.46 14.27 -8.98
CA LEU A 43 1.56 13.31 -8.95
C LEU A 43 2.62 13.64 -7.89
N ASP A 44 2.61 14.85 -7.36
CA ASP A 44 3.59 15.32 -6.37
C ASP A 44 2.88 16.08 -5.24
N GLN A 45 2.89 15.52 -4.03
CA GLN A 45 2.16 16.08 -2.89
C GLN A 45 2.78 15.63 -1.55
N ASP A 46 2.87 16.53 -0.58
CA ASP A 46 3.10 16.15 0.83
C ASP A 46 1.75 15.73 1.44
N LEU A 47 1.62 14.45 1.77
CA LEU A 47 0.40 13.88 2.35
C LEU A 47 0.42 13.98 3.89
N GLY A 48 1.53 14.42 4.48
CA GLY A 48 1.70 14.54 5.92
C GLY A 48 1.88 13.19 6.61
N TRP A 49 1.51 13.13 7.89
CA TRP A 49 1.64 11.91 8.69
C TRP A 49 0.57 10.88 8.32
N MET A 50 1.00 9.67 7.98
CA MET A 50 0.14 8.54 7.64
C MET A 50 0.52 7.31 8.46
N LEU A 51 -0.45 6.43 8.70
CA LEU A 51 -0.23 5.13 9.33
C LEU A 51 0.75 4.32 8.46
N HIS A 52 1.82 3.84 9.08
CA HIS A 52 2.81 2.94 8.49
C HIS A 52 2.33 1.49 8.62
N ASP A 53 2.28 0.98 9.86
CA ASP A 53 1.72 -0.31 10.22
C ASP A 53 1.43 -0.35 11.73
N ILE A 54 0.86 -1.45 12.21
CA ILE A 54 0.61 -1.71 13.63
C ILE A 54 1.70 -2.63 14.18
N ASP A 55 2.34 -2.23 15.27
CA ASP A 55 3.23 -3.11 16.02
C ASP A 55 2.42 -4.08 16.88
N PHE A 56 2.17 -5.26 16.31
CA PHE A 56 1.44 -6.33 17.00
C PHE A 56 2.20 -6.89 18.21
N ALA A 57 3.53 -6.73 18.29
CA ALA A 57 4.34 -7.20 19.42
C ALA A 57 4.35 -6.17 20.56
N ALA A 58 4.24 -4.88 20.25
CA ALA A 58 4.21 -3.78 21.22
C ALA A 58 2.79 -3.34 21.60
N GLY A 59 1.90 -4.30 21.86
CA GLY A 59 0.55 -3.99 22.35
C GLY A 59 -0.35 -3.32 21.31
N MET A 60 -0.16 -3.63 20.03
CA MET A 60 -0.95 -3.10 18.91
C MET A 60 -0.77 -1.59 18.71
N SER A 61 0.40 -1.04 19.05
CA SER A 61 0.67 0.38 18.88
C SER A 61 0.80 0.75 17.40
N PRO A 62 0.08 1.77 16.91
CA PRO A 62 0.24 2.25 15.54
C PRO A 62 1.60 2.94 15.38
N ARG A 63 2.24 2.78 14.22
CA ARG A 63 3.43 3.55 13.83
C ARG A 63 3.09 4.45 12.64
N PHE A 64 3.75 5.59 12.55
CA PHE A 64 3.47 6.61 11.55
C PHE A 64 4.73 7.02 10.80
N PHE A 65 4.56 7.46 9.57
CA PHE A 65 5.62 8.07 8.76
C PHE A 65 5.06 9.28 8.00
N ARG A 66 5.94 10.19 7.59
CA ARG A 66 5.55 11.34 6.77
C ARG A 66 5.54 10.94 5.30
N ALA A 67 4.36 10.66 4.76
CA ALA A 67 4.19 10.22 3.38
C ALA A 67 4.31 11.39 2.40
N ARG A 68 5.10 11.18 1.35
CA ARG A 68 5.21 12.10 0.22
C ARG A 68 4.92 11.33 -1.06
N LEU A 69 3.99 11.84 -1.85
CA LEU A 69 3.76 11.40 -3.22
C LEU A 69 4.79 12.10 -4.11
N SER A 70 5.51 11.33 -4.92
CA SER A 70 6.49 11.83 -5.88
C SER A 70 6.37 11.05 -7.17
N GLN A 71 6.07 11.76 -8.26
CA GLN A 71 5.76 11.16 -9.57
C GLN A 71 4.71 10.03 -9.50
N GLY A 72 3.69 10.18 -8.66
CA GLY A 72 2.62 9.20 -8.48
C GLY A 72 2.98 7.99 -7.61
N ALA A 73 4.18 7.94 -7.03
CA ALA A 73 4.63 6.89 -6.14
C ALA A 73 4.85 7.41 -4.71
N ILE A 74 4.55 6.59 -3.71
CA ILE A 74 4.92 6.84 -2.30
C ILE A 74 6.00 5.85 -1.94
N GLU A 75 7.18 6.33 -1.55
CA GLU A 75 8.21 5.49 -0.99
C GLU A 75 7.85 5.16 0.46
N VAL A 76 7.64 3.86 0.73
CA VAL A 76 7.30 3.39 2.07
C VAL A 76 8.60 3.01 2.78
N PRO A 77 8.95 3.67 3.91
CA PRO A 77 10.19 3.37 4.62
C PRO A 77 10.17 1.96 5.18
N ALA A 78 11.37 1.37 5.34
CA ALA A 78 11.52 0.07 5.99
C ALA A 78 11.01 0.13 7.44
N TRP A 79 10.57 -1.01 7.96
CA TRP A 79 10.03 -1.10 9.32
C TRP A 79 10.97 -0.59 10.42
N GLU A 80 12.27 -0.80 10.27
CA GLU A 80 13.28 -0.38 11.27
C GLU A 80 13.84 1.02 11.00
N ALA A 81 13.31 1.72 10.00
CA ALA A 81 13.86 3.01 9.59
C ALA A 81 13.58 4.09 10.65
N PRO A 82 14.58 4.94 10.98
CA PRO A 82 14.47 5.93 12.06
C PRO A 82 13.40 7.01 11.82
N GLU A 83 12.97 7.21 10.58
CA GLU A 83 11.91 8.15 10.18
C GLU A 83 10.48 7.68 10.52
N THR A 84 10.32 6.46 11.02
CA THR A 84 9.03 5.94 11.48
C THR A 84 8.87 6.15 12.99
N ALA A 85 7.83 6.88 13.38
CA ALA A 85 7.50 7.16 14.77
C ALA A 85 6.49 6.14 15.32
N ALA A 86 6.55 5.85 16.62
CA ALA A 86 5.47 5.20 17.36
C ALA A 86 4.47 6.23 17.90
#